data_AF-A0A942U901-F1
#
_entry.id   AF-A0A942U901-F1
#
_cell.length_a   1.000
_cell.length_b   1.000
_cell.length_c   1.000
_cell.angle_alpha   90.00
_cell.angle_beta   90.00
_cell.angle_gamma   90.00
#
_symmetry.space_group_name_H-M   'P 1'
#
loop_
_entity.id
_entity.type
_entity.pdbx_description
1 polymer ?
#
loop_
_entity_poly.entity_id
_entity_poly.type
_entity_poly.pdbx_seq_one_letter_code
_entity_poly.pdbx_strand_id
1 'polypeptide(L)'
;MAIENKLTKKLYRRLILRYLFFGSKSSLFILLLYIMWWRILYTITKIGQMKTNIPIFLGISFLLLLMFIHIIVTYRKLVKREINEDLKIVKPVHPNFWKWTVILFSLVTMVGGYYVGSNAVNFNGALAWKIQELKTETRVKLENDNFYAAKLDGILDSVKEKMELEPYLMTNDLKIDFEKDGTITDIYMYVYGFDQDRKLQSGYLIYFDKTKSNKVKIHKQDWHGEGTTVYDPNNDLSIVINMLKWIPVKDEVKRWNEEHYAVMYKGIRNWGIIREGIRYMDEKGKVIPSISAPGNSGPTISLYVPGKEDMITPQRYIYNPFFHEE
;
A
#
# COMPACT_ATOMS: atom_id res chain seq x y z
N MET A 1 -26.60 -53.14 1.66
CA MET A 1 -25.25 -52.61 1.93
C MET A 1 -25.14 -51.08 1.89
N ALA A 2 -25.74 -50.35 0.93
CA ALA A 2 -25.60 -48.88 0.86
C ALA A 2 -26.40 -48.08 1.93
N ILE A 3 -27.54 -48.60 2.39
CA ILE A 3 -28.41 -47.93 3.38
C ILE A 3 -27.79 -47.93 4.79
N GLU A 4 -27.10 -49.02 5.15
CA GLU A 4 -26.41 -49.23 6.42
C GLU A 4 -25.22 -48.26 6.60
N ASN A 5 -24.49 -47.99 5.50
CA ASN A 5 -23.38 -47.04 5.45
C ASN A 5 -23.84 -45.55 5.56
N LYS A 6 -25.06 -45.24 5.08
CA LYS A 6 -25.66 -43.91 5.20
C LYS A 6 -26.16 -43.63 6.62
N LEU A 7 -26.74 -44.65 7.27
CA LEU A 7 -27.25 -44.57 8.63
C LEU A 7 -26.09 -44.34 9.64
N THR A 8 -24.99 -45.07 9.46
CA THR A 8 -23.74 -44.90 10.24
C THR A 8 -23.12 -43.53 10.04
N LYS A 9 -23.04 -42.98 8.82
CA LYS A 9 -22.51 -41.63 8.56
C LYS A 9 -23.35 -40.49 9.18
N LYS A 10 -24.69 -40.63 9.22
CA LYS A 10 -25.59 -39.66 9.86
C LYS A 10 -25.47 -39.73 11.38
N LEU A 11 -25.40 -40.94 11.95
CA LEU A 11 -25.14 -41.16 13.38
C LEU A 11 -23.78 -40.59 13.77
N TYR A 12 -22.75 -40.83 12.95
CA TYR A 12 -21.38 -40.35 13.08
C TYR A 12 -21.32 -38.82 13.17
N ARG A 13 -21.94 -38.13 12.22
CA ARG A 13 -21.98 -36.65 12.23
C ARG A 13 -22.73 -36.10 13.44
N ARG A 14 -23.83 -36.77 13.84
CA ARG A 14 -24.61 -36.37 15.02
C ARG A 14 -23.81 -36.56 16.30
N LEU A 15 -23.05 -37.65 16.44
CA LEU A 15 -22.22 -37.92 17.61
C LEU A 15 -21.10 -36.89 17.78
N ILE A 16 -20.35 -36.62 16.71
CA ILE A 16 -19.24 -35.65 16.73
C ILE A 16 -19.73 -34.26 17.11
N LEU A 17 -20.73 -33.74 16.38
CA LEU A 17 -21.22 -32.37 16.59
C LEU A 17 -21.90 -32.26 17.95
N ARG A 18 -22.86 -33.15 18.24
CA ARG A 18 -23.73 -33.02 19.42
C ARG A 18 -23.02 -33.30 20.72
N TYR A 19 -22.17 -34.32 20.78
CA TYR A 19 -21.66 -34.84 22.05
C TYR A 19 -20.21 -34.44 22.32
N LEU A 20 -19.34 -34.49 21.32
CA LEU A 20 -17.93 -34.15 21.51
C LEU A 20 -17.62 -32.68 21.30
N PHE A 21 -18.18 -32.06 20.25
CA PHE A 21 -17.84 -30.69 19.91
C PHE A 21 -18.64 -29.68 20.74
N PHE A 22 -19.98 -29.79 20.75
CA PHE A 22 -20.86 -28.85 21.43
C PHE A 22 -21.31 -29.31 22.82
N GLY A 23 -21.26 -30.61 23.11
CA GLY A 23 -21.78 -31.19 24.36
C GLY A 23 -20.73 -31.48 25.44
N SER A 24 -19.43 -31.30 25.15
CA SER A 24 -18.34 -31.62 26.07
C SER A 24 -17.91 -30.41 26.90
N LYS A 25 -17.23 -30.62 28.04
CA LYS A 25 -16.66 -29.51 28.83
C LYS A 25 -15.65 -28.68 28.03
N SER A 26 -14.97 -29.29 27.05
CA SER A 26 -14.04 -28.62 26.15
C SER A 26 -14.72 -27.56 25.27
N SER A 27 -16.04 -27.64 25.04
CA SER A 27 -16.76 -26.68 24.20
C SER A 27 -16.73 -25.25 24.76
N LEU A 28 -16.74 -25.10 26.09
CA LEU A 28 -16.66 -23.79 26.75
C LEU A 28 -15.28 -23.16 26.57
N PHE A 29 -14.22 -23.98 26.66
CA PHE A 29 -12.85 -23.51 26.45
C PHE A 29 -12.62 -23.13 24.98
N ILE A 30 -13.11 -23.93 24.02
CA ILE A 30 -13.07 -23.59 22.58
C ILE A 30 -13.83 -22.29 22.32
N LEU A 31 -14.99 -22.11 22.95
CA LEU A 31 -15.77 -20.89 22.79
C LEU A 31 -15.01 -19.66 23.30
N LEU A 32 -14.36 -19.74 24.45
CA LEU A 32 -13.55 -18.64 24.98
C LEU A 32 -12.41 -18.28 24.02
N LEU A 33 -11.67 -19.28 23.53
CA LEU A 33 -10.63 -19.08 22.52
C LEU A 33 -11.20 -18.49 21.23
N TYR A 34 -12.38 -18.91 20.80
CA TYR A 34 -13.05 -18.43 19.60
C TYR A 34 -13.51 -16.96 19.74
N ILE A 35 -14.01 -16.57 20.92
CA ILE A 35 -14.31 -15.17 21.24
C ILE A 35 -13.04 -14.32 21.20
N MET A 36 -11.95 -14.80 21.83
CA MET A 36 -10.66 -14.11 21.76
C MET A 36 -10.13 -13.99 20.32
N TRP A 37 -10.31 -15.05 19.52
CA TRP A 37 -9.94 -15.06 18.11
C TRP A 37 -10.66 -13.96 17.32
N TRP A 38 -11.99 -13.85 17.46
CA TRP A 38 -12.77 -12.78 16.83
C TRP A 38 -12.37 -11.39 17.33
N ARG A 39 -12.10 -11.23 18.63
CA ARG A 39 -11.65 -9.96 19.20
C ARG A 39 -10.32 -9.50 18.60
N ILE A 40 -9.36 -10.41 18.45
CA ILE A 40 -8.05 -10.08 17.86
C ILE A 40 -8.19 -9.80 16.37
N LEU A 41 -9.01 -10.57 15.65
CA LEU A 41 -9.31 -10.31 14.24
C LEU A 41 -9.96 -8.94 14.04
N TYR A 42 -10.88 -8.54 14.91
CA TYR A 42 -11.44 -7.19 14.93
C TYR A 42 -10.36 -6.12 15.13
N THR A 43 -9.45 -6.30 16.09
CA THR A 43 -8.35 -5.34 16.33
C THR A 43 -7.43 -5.22 15.10
N ILE A 44 -7.09 -6.33 14.46
CA ILE A 44 -6.28 -6.34 13.23
C ILE A 44 -6.99 -5.55 12.13
N THR A 45 -8.28 -5.81 11.91
CA THR A 45 -9.03 -5.21 10.80
C THR A 45 -9.39 -3.74 11.04
N LYS A 46 -9.57 -3.33 12.30
CA LYS A 46 -9.84 -1.93 12.66
C LYS A 46 -8.58 -1.08 12.71
N ILE A 47 -7.55 -1.52 13.44
CA ILE A 47 -6.39 -0.70 13.80
C ILE A 47 -5.17 -1.00 12.91
N GLY A 48 -5.05 -2.20 12.34
CA GLY A 48 -3.92 -2.54 11.44
C GLY A 48 -2.60 -2.85 12.14
N GLN A 49 -2.59 -3.06 13.46
CA GLN A 49 -1.42 -3.44 14.26
C GLN A 49 -0.97 -4.89 14.00
N MET A 50 -0.48 -5.13 12.79
CA MET A 50 -0.16 -6.47 12.30
C MET A 50 0.99 -7.13 13.06
N LYS A 51 2.06 -6.39 13.37
CA LYS A 51 3.26 -6.95 14.04
C LYS A 51 2.95 -7.60 15.40
N THR A 52 2.10 -6.98 16.19
CA THR A 52 1.74 -7.46 17.54
C THR A 52 0.62 -8.50 17.49
N ASN A 53 -0.41 -8.27 16.69
CA ASN A 53 -1.63 -9.07 16.75
C ASN A 53 -1.60 -10.33 15.86
N ILE A 54 -0.81 -10.35 14.76
CA ILE A 54 -0.71 -11.53 13.89
C ILE A 54 -0.14 -12.75 14.63
N PRO A 55 0.98 -12.65 15.39
CA PRO A 55 1.50 -13.79 16.13
C PRO A 55 0.48 -14.38 17.12
N ILE A 56 -0.26 -13.51 17.82
CA ILE A 56 -1.29 -13.94 18.78
C ILE A 56 -2.46 -14.60 18.05
N PHE A 57 -2.92 -14.01 16.95
CA PHE A 57 -3.97 -14.58 16.10
C PHE A 57 -3.59 -15.97 15.58
N LEU A 58 -2.36 -16.14 15.08
CA LEU A 58 -1.84 -17.42 14.60
C LEU A 58 -1.72 -18.43 15.74
N GLY A 59 -1.24 -18.00 16.92
CA GLY A 59 -1.16 -18.85 18.11
C GLY A 59 -2.52 -19.40 18.54
N ILE A 60 -3.56 -18.54 18.61
CA ILE A 60 -4.92 -18.98 18.94
C ILE A 60 -5.50 -19.85 17.83
N SER A 61 -5.28 -19.51 16.57
CA SER A 61 -5.73 -20.32 15.42
C SER A 61 -5.12 -21.72 15.46
N PHE A 62 -3.82 -21.83 15.79
CA PHE A 62 -3.12 -23.09 15.95
C PHE A 62 -3.67 -23.90 17.14
N LEU A 63 -3.94 -23.25 18.27
CA LEU A 63 -4.53 -23.89 19.45
C LEU A 63 -5.94 -24.42 19.16
N LEU A 64 -6.78 -23.64 18.48
CA LEU A 64 -8.10 -24.06 18.00
C LEU A 64 -7.99 -25.27 17.04
N LEU A 65 -7.01 -25.25 16.13
CA LEU A 65 -6.74 -26.37 15.22
C LEU A 65 -6.34 -27.65 15.98
N LEU A 66 -5.42 -27.55 16.96
CA LEU A 66 -5.01 -28.68 17.79
C LEU A 66 -6.19 -29.26 18.57
N MET A 67 -7.06 -28.41 19.12
CA MET A 67 -8.27 -28.87 19.80
C MET A 67 -9.24 -29.56 18.85
N PHE A 68 -9.40 -29.05 17.63
CA PHE A 68 -10.24 -29.69 16.61
C PHE A 68 -9.70 -31.07 16.24
N ILE A 69 -8.38 -31.19 16.02
CA ILE A 69 -7.71 -32.48 15.76
C ILE A 69 -7.88 -33.43 16.95
N HIS A 70 -7.67 -32.94 18.17
CA HIS A 70 -7.84 -33.74 19.39
C HIS A 70 -9.26 -34.30 19.51
N ILE A 71 -10.29 -33.50 19.23
CA ILE A 71 -11.68 -33.96 19.22
C ILE A 71 -11.89 -35.08 18.19
N ILE A 72 -11.34 -34.94 16.98
CA ILE A 72 -11.44 -35.98 15.94
C ILE A 72 -10.73 -37.26 16.38
N VAL A 73 -9.53 -37.17 16.96
CA VAL A 73 -8.75 -38.34 17.41
C VAL A 73 -9.44 -39.05 18.57
N THR A 74 -9.86 -38.31 19.61
CA THR A 74 -10.57 -38.86 20.77
C THR A 74 -11.85 -39.57 20.33
N TYR A 75 -12.57 -38.99 19.37
CA TYR A 75 -13.73 -39.63 18.78
C TYR A 75 -13.39 -40.93 18.01
N ARG A 76 -12.35 -40.92 17.15
CA ARG A 76 -11.91 -42.15 16.44
C ARG A 76 -11.57 -43.27 17.42
N LYS A 77 -10.94 -42.93 18.55
CA LYS A 77 -10.64 -43.89 19.63
C LYS A 77 -11.92 -44.42 20.30
N LEU A 78 -12.90 -43.55 20.58
CA LEU A 78 -14.18 -43.95 21.19
C LEU A 78 -14.97 -44.89 20.27
N VAL A 79 -15.11 -44.57 18.99
CA VAL A 79 -15.81 -45.43 18.01
C VAL A 79 -15.11 -46.78 17.84
N LYS A 80 -13.77 -46.80 17.80
CA LYS A 80 -13.00 -48.06 17.72
C LYS A 80 -13.21 -48.93 18.96
N ARG A 81 -13.43 -48.32 20.13
CA ARG A 81 -13.77 -49.03 21.37
C ARG A 81 -15.22 -49.53 21.38
N GLU A 82 -16.18 -48.70 20.98
CA GLU A 82 -17.62 -49.04 20.95
C GLU A 82 -17.99 -50.05 19.83
N ILE A 83 -17.20 -50.18 18.77
CA ILE A 83 -17.38 -51.27 17.78
C ILE A 83 -16.94 -52.63 18.38
N ASN A 84 -16.09 -52.64 19.40
CA ASN A 84 -15.55 -53.84 20.04
C ASN A 84 -16.34 -54.31 21.28
N GLU A 85 -17.22 -53.50 21.86
CA GLU A 85 -18.07 -53.85 23.00
C GLU A 85 -19.53 -53.42 22.73
N ASP A 86 -20.49 -54.32 22.93
CA ASP A 86 -21.92 -54.08 22.68
C ASP A 86 -22.46 -52.79 23.33
N LEU A 87 -22.68 -51.78 22.46
CA LEU A 87 -23.58 -50.61 22.56
C LEU A 87 -23.98 -50.12 23.97
N LYS A 88 -23.06 -49.46 24.68
CA LYS A 88 -23.40 -48.44 25.70
C LYS A 88 -23.04 -47.04 25.18
N ILE A 89 -24.00 -46.42 24.49
CA ILE A 89 -23.91 -45.06 23.96
C ILE A 89 -23.36 -44.11 25.02
N VAL A 90 -22.18 -43.51 24.77
CA VAL A 90 -21.64 -42.42 25.60
C VAL A 90 -22.70 -41.33 25.76
N LYS A 91 -23.26 -41.22 26.97
CA LYS A 91 -24.31 -40.24 27.27
C LYS A 91 -23.69 -38.84 27.44
N PRO A 92 -24.32 -37.77 26.91
CA PRO A 92 -23.90 -36.39 27.19
C PRO A 92 -23.91 -36.11 28.69
N VAL A 93 -23.02 -35.21 29.14
CA VAL A 93 -23.03 -34.70 30.52
C VAL A 93 -24.40 -34.08 30.85
N HIS A 94 -25.02 -33.35 29.91
CA HIS A 94 -26.44 -32.97 29.95
C HIS A 94 -27.07 -32.96 28.54
N PRO A 95 -28.26 -33.56 28.34
CA PRO A 95 -28.86 -33.75 27.01
C PRO A 95 -29.25 -32.46 26.26
N ASN A 96 -29.38 -31.35 26.99
CA ASN A 96 -29.78 -30.03 26.45
C ASN A 96 -28.62 -29.02 26.34
N PHE A 97 -27.46 -29.28 26.93
CA PHE A 97 -26.35 -28.31 26.99
C PHE A 97 -25.79 -27.93 25.61
N TRP A 98 -25.69 -28.91 24.70
CA TRP A 98 -25.16 -28.70 23.35
C TRP A 98 -25.98 -27.73 22.48
N LYS A 99 -27.28 -27.54 22.76
CA LYS A 99 -28.12 -26.59 22.00
C LYS A 99 -27.70 -25.16 22.31
N TRP A 100 -27.46 -24.86 23.59
CA TRP A 100 -27.02 -23.55 24.04
C TRP A 100 -25.64 -23.18 23.51
N THR A 101 -24.70 -24.13 23.51
CA THR A 101 -23.37 -23.89 22.95
C THR A 101 -23.43 -23.60 21.45
N VAL A 102 -24.22 -24.35 20.67
CA VAL A 102 -24.44 -24.04 19.24
C VAL A 102 -24.98 -22.63 19.03
N ILE A 103 -25.99 -22.22 19.81
CA ILE A 103 -26.56 -20.86 19.73
C ILE A 103 -25.48 -19.81 20.02
N LEU A 104 -24.67 -20.02 21.04
CA LEU A 104 -23.64 -19.06 21.45
C LEU A 104 -22.49 -18.95 20.43
N PHE A 105 -22.06 -20.07 19.83
CA PHE A 105 -21.10 -20.05 18.72
C PHE A 105 -21.66 -19.31 17.51
N SER A 106 -22.94 -19.52 17.16
CA SER A 106 -23.60 -18.81 16.08
C SER A 106 -23.69 -17.31 16.35
N LEU A 107 -24.06 -16.92 17.58
CA LEU A 107 -24.13 -15.52 18.00
C LEU A 107 -22.76 -14.84 17.90
N VAL A 108 -21.71 -15.46 18.45
CA VAL A 108 -20.34 -14.93 18.38
C VAL A 108 -19.86 -14.79 16.94
N THR A 109 -20.19 -15.77 16.09
CA THR A 109 -19.83 -15.72 14.66
C THR A 109 -20.56 -14.59 13.94
N MET A 110 -21.85 -14.40 14.20
CA MET A 110 -22.65 -13.33 13.57
C MET A 110 -22.16 -11.94 14.02
N VAL A 111 -21.94 -11.75 15.32
CA VAL A 111 -21.45 -10.49 15.89
C VAL A 111 -20.02 -10.21 15.42
N GLY A 112 -19.12 -11.19 15.52
CA GLY A 112 -17.74 -11.05 15.07
C GLY A 112 -17.65 -10.76 13.57
N GLY A 113 -18.43 -11.49 12.76
CA GLY A 113 -18.52 -11.28 11.32
C GLY A 113 -19.03 -9.90 10.95
N TYR A 114 -20.06 -9.39 11.65
CA TYR A 114 -20.57 -8.03 11.46
C TYR A 114 -19.50 -6.97 11.72
N TYR A 115 -18.80 -7.05 12.86
CA TYR A 115 -17.77 -6.07 13.22
C TYR A 115 -16.54 -6.12 12.32
N VAL A 116 -16.13 -7.30 11.86
CA VAL A 116 -15.02 -7.43 10.90
C VAL A 116 -15.44 -6.95 9.51
N GLY A 117 -16.66 -7.32 9.07
CA GLY A 117 -17.21 -6.90 7.79
C GLY A 117 -17.41 -5.39 7.70
N SER A 118 -17.87 -4.74 8.77
CA SER A 118 -18.03 -3.28 8.79
C SER A 118 -16.71 -2.53 8.69
N ASN A 119 -15.60 -3.08 9.20
CA ASN A 119 -14.25 -2.54 9.04
C ASN A 119 -13.70 -2.69 7.60
N ALA A 120 -14.33 -3.51 6.75
CA ALA A 120 -13.97 -3.67 5.34
C ALA A 120 -14.70 -2.66 4.43
N VAL A 121 -15.76 -2.02 4.94
CA VAL A 121 -16.48 -0.94 4.22
C VAL A 121 -15.62 0.32 4.21
N ASN A 122 -15.71 1.09 3.12
CA ASN A 122 -14.88 2.26 2.85
C ASN A 122 -14.67 3.14 4.10
N PHE A 123 -13.40 3.47 4.35
CA PHE A 123 -12.93 4.38 5.41
C PHE A 123 -13.21 3.96 6.87
N ASN A 124 -13.74 2.76 7.14
CA ASN A 124 -14.07 2.32 8.51
C ASN A 124 -12.94 1.64 9.29
N GLY A 125 -11.82 1.30 8.65
CA GLY A 125 -10.71 0.64 9.33
C GLY A 125 -9.52 0.35 8.43
N ALA A 126 -8.44 -0.16 9.04
CA ALA A 126 -7.22 -0.54 8.35
C ALA A 126 -7.46 -1.56 7.22
N LEU A 127 -8.44 -2.46 7.38
CA LEU A 127 -8.82 -3.43 6.36
C LEU A 127 -9.40 -2.73 5.12
N ALA A 128 -10.29 -1.75 5.28
CA ALA A 128 -10.83 -0.96 4.17
C ALA A 128 -9.72 -0.25 3.38
N TRP A 129 -8.77 0.37 4.09
CA TRP A 129 -7.60 0.99 3.46
C TRP A 129 -6.76 -0.02 2.69
N LYS A 130 -6.53 -1.22 3.23
CA LYS A 130 -5.77 -2.26 2.53
C LYS A 130 -6.50 -2.79 1.31
N ILE A 131 -7.82 -2.95 1.39
CA ILE A 131 -8.66 -3.34 0.24
C ILE A 131 -8.61 -2.25 -0.83
N GLN A 132 -8.70 -0.97 -0.44
CA GLN A 132 -8.61 0.14 -1.37
C GLN A 132 -7.23 0.20 -2.05
N GLU A 133 -6.15 0.09 -1.27
CA GLU A 133 -4.78 0.00 -1.78
C GLU A 133 -4.65 -1.14 -2.81
N LEU A 134 -5.17 -2.33 -2.51
CA LEU A 134 -5.15 -3.46 -3.44
C LEU A 134 -5.97 -3.22 -4.72
N LYS A 135 -7.01 -2.39 -4.67
CA LYS A 135 -7.86 -2.07 -5.82
C LYS A 135 -7.28 -0.98 -6.71
N THR A 136 -6.59 0.00 -6.13
CA THR A 136 -6.12 1.20 -6.85
C THR A 136 -4.61 1.21 -7.10
N GLU A 137 -3.83 0.36 -6.43
CA GLU A 137 -2.38 0.28 -6.61
C GLU A 137 -2.01 -0.52 -7.86
N THR A 138 -1.32 0.14 -8.78
CA THR A 138 -0.62 -0.51 -9.90
C THR A 138 0.86 -0.63 -9.54
N ARG A 139 1.49 -1.76 -9.90
CA ARG A 139 2.93 -1.96 -9.70
C ARG A 139 3.65 -2.19 -11.01
N VAL A 140 4.68 -1.40 -11.27
CA VAL A 140 5.52 -1.55 -12.47
C VAL A 140 6.99 -1.67 -12.11
N LYS A 141 7.74 -2.43 -12.91
CA LYS A 141 9.19 -2.50 -12.80
C LYS A 141 9.76 -1.44 -13.74
N LEU A 142 10.73 -0.65 -13.28
CA LEU A 142 11.46 0.24 -14.17
C LEU A 142 12.22 -0.57 -15.21
N GLU A 143 12.17 -0.15 -16.47
CA GLU A 143 13.02 -0.73 -17.52
C GLU A 143 14.50 -0.47 -17.23
N ASN A 144 14.80 0.73 -16.76
CA ASN A 144 16.14 1.16 -16.37
C ASN A 144 16.05 1.89 -15.02
N ASP A 145 16.75 1.37 -14.03
CA ASP A 145 16.79 1.92 -12.67
C ASP A 145 17.93 2.93 -12.47
N ASN A 146 18.66 3.30 -13.52
CA ASN A 146 19.69 4.32 -13.47
C ASN A 146 19.16 5.68 -13.92
N PHE A 147 19.09 6.64 -12.99
CA PHE A 147 18.56 7.98 -13.24
C PHE A 147 19.37 8.77 -14.28
N TYR A 148 20.69 8.55 -14.41
CA TYR A 148 21.50 9.24 -15.41
C TYR A 148 21.11 8.87 -16.83
N ALA A 149 20.64 7.64 -17.03
CA ALA A 149 20.22 7.12 -18.33
C ALA A 149 18.71 7.27 -18.55
N ALA A 150 17.89 6.83 -17.59
CA ALA A 150 16.43 6.82 -17.69
C ALA A 150 15.83 8.22 -17.57
N LYS A 151 16.40 9.08 -16.71
CA LYS A 151 15.82 10.37 -16.32
C LYS A 151 14.35 10.23 -15.89
N LEU A 152 13.58 11.31 -15.97
CA LEU A 152 12.14 11.27 -15.68
C LEU A 152 11.34 10.57 -16.78
N ASP A 153 11.76 10.69 -18.04
CA ASP A 153 11.08 10.07 -19.18
C ASP A 153 10.98 8.55 -19.03
N GLY A 154 12.09 7.86 -18.76
CA GLY A 154 12.07 6.40 -18.60
C GLY A 154 11.22 5.92 -17.42
N ILE A 155 11.09 6.73 -16.37
CA ILE A 155 10.17 6.45 -15.25
C ILE A 155 8.72 6.57 -15.73
N LEU A 156 8.38 7.64 -16.44
CA LEU A 156 7.02 7.88 -16.95
C LEU A 156 6.62 6.90 -18.05
N ASP A 157 7.56 6.49 -18.90
CA ASP A 157 7.32 5.49 -19.94
C ASP A 157 6.95 4.15 -19.31
N SER A 158 7.69 3.72 -18.28
CA SER A 158 7.32 2.53 -17.48
C SER A 158 5.91 2.65 -16.89
N VAL A 159 5.48 3.85 -16.45
CA VAL A 159 4.11 4.05 -15.94
C VAL A 159 3.07 3.94 -17.06
N LYS A 160 3.31 4.58 -18.22
CA LYS A 160 2.41 4.59 -19.38
C LYS A 160 2.18 3.20 -19.99
N GLU A 161 3.13 2.27 -19.83
CA GLU A 161 2.94 0.87 -20.25
C GLU A 161 1.83 0.14 -19.48
N LYS A 162 1.49 0.59 -18.27
CA LYS A 162 0.51 -0.07 -17.38
C LYS A 162 -0.78 0.70 -17.21
N MET A 163 -0.77 2.00 -17.47
CA MET A 163 -1.96 2.83 -17.37
C MET A 163 -1.90 4.00 -18.33
N GLU A 164 -3.07 4.33 -18.87
CA GLU A 164 -3.25 5.56 -19.64
C GLU A 164 -3.24 6.75 -18.69
N LEU A 165 -2.42 7.74 -19.02
CA LEU A 165 -2.37 9.05 -18.37
C LEU A 165 -3.18 10.04 -19.21
N GLU A 166 -3.75 11.03 -18.55
CA GLU A 166 -4.46 12.12 -19.22
C GLU A 166 -3.54 12.96 -20.12
N PRO A 167 -4.08 13.63 -21.15
CA PRO A 167 -3.28 14.36 -22.14
C PRO A 167 -2.49 15.54 -21.55
N TYR A 168 -3.04 16.23 -20.54
CA TYR A 168 -2.36 17.32 -19.86
C TYR A 168 -1.99 16.91 -18.45
N LEU A 169 -0.70 17.02 -18.12
CA LEU A 169 -0.16 16.59 -16.84
C LEU A 169 0.51 17.77 -16.16
N MET A 170 0.23 17.96 -14.88
CA MET A 170 0.85 18.97 -14.04
C MET A 170 1.46 18.31 -12.82
N THR A 171 2.59 18.79 -12.33
CA THR A 171 3.13 18.37 -11.04
C THR A 171 3.58 19.58 -10.26
N ASN A 172 3.48 19.50 -8.94
CA ASN A 172 4.06 20.47 -8.01
C ASN A 172 4.97 19.77 -6.99
N ASP A 173 5.19 18.47 -7.17
CA ASP A 173 5.92 17.66 -6.22
C ASP A 173 6.58 16.48 -6.92
N LEU A 174 7.89 16.59 -7.07
CA LEU A 174 8.76 15.52 -7.53
C LEU A 174 10.01 15.51 -6.65
N LYS A 175 10.36 14.32 -6.17
CA LYS A 175 11.63 14.01 -5.54
C LYS A 175 12.12 12.66 -6.05
N ILE A 176 13.37 12.61 -6.48
CA ILE A 176 14.04 11.36 -6.86
C ILE A 176 15.37 11.32 -6.11
N ASP A 177 15.56 10.30 -5.29
CA ASP A 177 16.82 10.02 -4.62
C ASP A 177 17.56 8.91 -5.40
N PHE A 178 18.87 9.07 -5.54
CA PHE A 178 19.72 8.15 -6.29
C PHE A 178 21.14 8.10 -5.74
N GLU A 179 21.79 6.96 -5.96
CA GLU A 179 23.17 6.68 -5.56
C GLU A 179 24.18 7.35 -6.49
N LYS A 180 25.45 7.33 -6.07
CA LYS A 180 26.59 7.85 -6.83
C LYS A 180 26.76 7.28 -8.24
N ASP A 181 26.35 6.04 -8.44
CA ASP A 181 26.37 5.39 -9.75
C ASP A 181 25.14 5.72 -10.61
N GLY A 182 24.16 6.43 -10.05
CA GLY A 182 22.91 6.82 -10.67
C GLY A 182 21.73 5.91 -10.33
N THR A 183 21.94 4.83 -9.56
CA THR A 183 20.86 3.90 -9.22
C THR A 183 19.80 4.59 -8.38
N ILE A 184 18.56 4.59 -8.85
CA ILE A 184 17.40 5.17 -8.15
C ILE A 184 17.14 4.35 -6.88
N THR A 185 16.99 5.05 -5.75
CA THR A 185 16.62 4.44 -4.47
C THR A 185 15.18 4.77 -4.11
N ASP A 186 14.75 5.99 -4.37
CA ASP A 186 13.43 6.47 -3.98
C ASP A 186 12.85 7.41 -5.04
N ILE A 187 11.53 7.30 -5.25
CA ILE A 187 10.75 8.22 -6.07
C ILE A 187 9.54 8.64 -5.26
N TYR A 188 9.29 9.94 -5.22
CA TYR A 188 8.02 10.50 -4.79
C TYR A 188 7.59 11.53 -5.82
N MET A 189 6.48 11.28 -6.50
CA MET A 189 5.95 12.20 -7.49
C MET A 189 4.43 12.20 -7.43
N TYR A 190 3.84 13.39 -7.38
CA TYR A 190 2.40 13.55 -7.50
C TYR A 190 2.07 14.29 -8.80
N VAL A 191 1.25 13.67 -9.64
CA VAL A 191 0.84 14.19 -10.94
C VAL A 191 -0.66 14.40 -10.97
N TYR A 192 -1.08 15.57 -11.42
CA TYR A 192 -2.47 15.89 -11.72
C TYR A 192 -2.70 15.64 -13.22
N GLY A 193 -3.73 14.88 -13.56
CA GLY A 193 -4.15 14.58 -14.91
C GLY A 193 -5.42 15.33 -15.30
N PHE A 194 -5.36 16.04 -16.42
CA PHE A 194 -6.44 16.88 -16.94
C PHE A 194 -6.83 16.44 -18.36
N ASP A 195 -8.13 16.48 -18.64
CA ASP A 195 -8.66 16.20 -19.97
C ASP A 195 -8.32 17.31 -20.98
N GLN A 196 -8.83 17.16 -22.21
CA GLN A 196 -8.62 18.10 -23.31
C GLN A 196 -9.13 19.52 -22.99
N ASP A 197 -10.12 19.65 -22.11
CA ASP A 197 -10.70 20.92 -21.69
C ASP A 197 -10.00 21.48 -20.44
N ARG A 198 -8.87 20.90 -20.04
CA ARG A 198 -8.07 21.24 -18.84
C ARG A 198 -8.86 21.08 -17.54
N LYS A 199 -9.84 20.19 -17.50
CA LYS A 199 -10.59 19.83 -16.29
C LYS A 199 -9.91 18.66 -15.58
N LEU A 200 -9.77 18.75 -14.26
CA LEU A 200 -9.06 17.73 -13.48
C LEU A 200 -9.84 16.41 -13.46
N GLN A 201 -9.22 15.34 -13.96
CA GLN A 201 -9.84 14.02 -14.01
C GLN A 201 -9.24 13.07 -12.98
N SER A 202 -7.92 13.05 -12.84
CA SER A 202 -7.24 12.07 -11.99
C SER A 202 -6.01 12.65 -11.28
N GLY A 203 -5.61 12.02 -10.19
CA GLY A 203 -4.34 12.23 -9.50
C GLY A 203 -3.54 10.92 -9.47
N TYR A 204 -2.22 11.02 -9.66
CA TYR A 204 -1.31 9.88 -9.65
C TYR A 204 -0.23 10.11 -8.61
N LEU A 205 -0.21 9.26 -7.59
CA LEU A 205 0.92 9.17 -6.68
C LEU A 205 1.85 8.06 -7.16
N ILE A 206 3.00 8.45 -7.72
CA ILE A 206 4.07 7.55 -8.15
C ILE A 206 5.09 7.49 -7.02
N TYR A 207 5.29 6.29 -6.47
CA TYR A 207 6.12 6.06 -5.30
C TYR A 207 7.03 4.85 -5.49
N PHE A 208 8.30 5.01 -5.13
CA PHE A 208 9.28 3.93 -5.11
C PHE A 208 10.16 4.06 -3.88
N ASP A 209 10.49 2.91 -3.30
CA ASP A 209 11.41 2.77 -2.18
C ASP A 209 12.08 1.40 -2.33
N LYS A 210 13.36 1.44 -2.69
CA LYS A 210 14.18 0.26 -3.00
C LYS A 210 14.34 -0.67 -1.79
N THR A 211 14.20 -0.16 -0.56
CA THR A 211 14.26 -0.97 0.66
C THR A 211 12.99 -1.81 0.86
N LYS A 212 11.86 -1.39 0.28
CA LYS A 212 10.56 -2.05 0.41
C LYS A 212 10.20 -2.93 -0.80
N SER A 213 10.62 -2.54 -2.01
CA SER A 213 10.17 -3.17 -3.26
C SER A 213 11.13 -2.87 -4.42
N ASN A 214 11.25 -3.78 -5.38
CA ASN A 214 11.92 -3.53 -6.66
C ASN A 214 10.96 -3.03 -7.76
N LYS A 215 9.73 -2.65 -7.38
CA LYS A 215 8.68 -2.12 -8.26
C LYS A 215 8.21 -0.76 -7.76
N VAL A 216 8.00 0.15 -8.71
CA VAL A 216 7.31 1.42 -8.53
C VAL A 216 5.83 1.15 -8.32
N LYS A 217 5.25 1.81 -7.32
CA LYS A 217 3.83 1.82 -7.01
C LYS A 217 3.20 3.07 -7.62
N ILE A 218 2.03 2.91 -8.23
CA ILE A 218 1.21 4.02 -8.69
C ILE A 218 -0.16 3.90 -8.05
N HIS A 219 -0.58 4.93 -7.32
CA HIS A 219 -1.96 5.05 -6.86
C HIS A 219 -2.67 6.07 -7.74
N LYS A 220 -3.66 5.61 -8.50
CA LYS A 220 -4.57 6.48 -9.25
C LYS A 220 -5.76 6.83 -8.35
N GLN A 221 -6.08 8.11 -8.29
CA GLN A 221 -7.30 8.64 -7.69
C GLN A 221 -8.11 9.33 -8.77
N ASP A 222 -9.34 8.88 -8.98
CA ASP A 222 -10.25 9.48 -9.94
C ASP A 222 -11.12 10.55 -9.27
N TRP A 223 -11.13 11.73 -9.87
CA TRP A 223 -11.91 12.90 -9.46
C TRP A 223 -13.12 13.13 -10.36
N HIS A 224 -13.15 12.56 -11.57
CA HIS A 224 -14.27 12.69 -12.52
C HIS A 224 -14.70 14.14 -12.80
N GLY A 225 -13.76 15.09 -12.78
CA GLY A 225 -14.05 16.51 -12.96
C GLY A 225 -14.54 17.25 -11.70
N GLU A 226 -14.54 16.62 -10.52
CA GLU A 226 -15.02 17.24 -9.27
C GLU A 226 -13.89 17.82 -8.41
N GLY A 227 -12.63 17.63 -8.78
CA GLY A 227 -11.52 18.14 -7.98
C GLY A 227 -11.28 19.65 -8.18
N THR A 228 -10.61 20.26 -7.20
CA THR A 228 -10.50 21.73 -7.07
C THR A 228 -9.23 22.32 -7.69
N THR A 229 -8.26 21.49 -8.09
CA THR A 229 -7.02 21.97 -8.69
C THR A 229 -7.26 22.43 -10.12
N VAL A 230 -6.81 23.64 -10.44
CA VAL A 230 -6.84 24.23 -11.78
C VAL A 230 -5.51 23.98 -12.47
N TYR A 231 -5.56 23.69 -13.76
CA TYR A 231 -4.35 23.50 -14.56
C TYR A 231 -3.56 24.82 -14.68
N ASP A 232 -2.28 24.78 -14.32
CA ASP A 232 -1.32 25.88 -14.50
C ASP A 232 -0.29 25.46 -15.56
N PRO A 233 -0.26 26.13 -16.74
CA PRO A 233 0.73 25.84 -17.79
C PRO A 233 2.18 25.93 -17.32
N ASN A 234 2.47 26.76 -16.32
CA ASN A 234 3.82 26.90 -15.81
C ASN A 234 4.27 25.75 -14.90
N ASN A 235 3.34 24.91 -14.44
CA ASN A 235 3.62 23.68 -13.70
C ASN A 235 3.41 22.43 -14.56
N ASP A 236 3.27 22.60 -15.88
CA ASP A 236 3.13 21.49 -16.81
C ASP A 236 4.33 20.53 -16.68
N LEU A 237 4.03 19.24 -16.62
CA LEU A 237 5.02 18.20 -16.40
C LEU A 237 6.09 18.16 -17.51
N SER A 238 5.75 18.58 -18.73
CA SER A 238 6.69 18.69 -19.84
C SER A 238 7.85 19.65 -19.55
N ILE A 239 7.63 20.69 -18.74
CA ILE A 239 8.69 21.60 -18.31
C ILE A 239 9.74 20.83 -17.51
N VAL A 240 9.29 20.04 -16.52
CA VAL A 240 10.18 19.24 -15.65
C VAL A 240 10.93 18.19 -16.46
N ILE A 241 10.22 17.49 -17.35
CA ILE A 241 10.79 16.51 -18.29
C ILE A 241 11.90 17.16 -19.12
N ASN A 242 11.60 18.27 -19.79
CA ASN A 242 12.52 18.96 -20.68
C ASN A 242 13.75 19.50 -19.94
N MET A 243 13.56 20.09 -18.76
CA MET A 243 14.69 20.54 -17.95
C MET A 243 15.60 19.38 -17.54
N LEU A 244 15.07 18.26 -17.04
CA LEU A 244 15.90 17.11 -16.67
C LEU A 244 16.61 16.48 -17.87
N LYS A 245 16.03 16.57 -19.06
CA LYS A 245 16.67 16.15 -20.30
C LYS A 245 17.95 16.96 -20.59
N TRP A 246 17.95 18.26 -20.31
CA TRP A 246 19.10 19.14 -20.58
C TRP A 246 20.09 19.24 -19.42
N ILE A 247 19.64 19.13 -18.18
CA ILE A 247 20.52 19.21 -17.01
C ILE A 247 21.53 18.05 -17.04
N PRO A 248 22.84 18.32 -17.00
CA PRO A 248 23.88 17.29 -16.95
C PRO A 248 24.03 16.75 -15.51
N VAL A 249 22.97 16.10 -15.01
CA VAL A 249 22.85 15.67 -13.60
C VAL A 249 24.11 14.97 -13.10
N LYS A 250 24.61 14.00 -13.87
CA LYS A 250 25.80 13.21 -13.53
C LYS A 250 27.04 14.07 -13.29
N ASP A 251 27.30 15.03 -14.17
CA ASP A 251 28.49 15.87 -14.06
C ASP A 251 28.35 16.90 -12.92
N GLU A 252 27.14 17.38 -12.69
CA GLU A 252 26.84 18.33 -11.62
C GLU A 252 27.07 17.72 -10.24
N VAL A 253 26.50 16.53 -9.98
CA VAL A 253 26.55 15.88 -8.66
C VAL A 253 27.90 15.26 -8.34
N LYS A 254 28.63 14.77 -9.37
CA LYS A 254 29.97 14.19 -9.21
C LYS A 254 30.97 15.14 -8.56
N ARG A 255 30.81 16.45 -8.77
CA ARG A 255 31.70 17.47 -8.18
C ARG A 255 31.61 17.54 -6.66
N TRP A 256 30.51 17.09 -6.08
CA TRP A 256 30.36 17.02 -4.62
C TRP A 256 31.05 15.81 -4.00
N ASN A 257 31.31 14.75 -4.79
CA ASN A 257 31.92 13.49 -4.33
C ASN A 257 31.23 12.91 -3.08
N GLU A 258 29.92 12.74 -3.16
CA GLU A 258 29.07 12.18 -2.12
C GLU A 258 28.46 10.85 -2.59
N GLU A 259 27.91 10.08 -1.66
CA GLU A 259 27.35 8.77 -1.97
C GLU A 259 25.87 8.86 -2.40
N HIS A 260 25.13 9.84 -1.88
CA HIS A 260 23.70 9.99 -2.13
C HIS A 260 23.36 11.37 -2.67
N TYR A 261 22.47 11.41 -3.66
CA TYR A 261 22.06 12.62 -4.35
C TYR A 261 20.55 12.66 -4.54
N ALA A 262 20.01 13.86 -4.72
CA ALA A 262 18.60 14.04 -4.97
C ALA A 262 18.31 15.11 -6.01
N VAL A 263 17.22 14.88 -6.75
CA VAL A 263 16.56 15.86 -7.61
C VAL A 263 15.22 16.20 -6.97
N MET A 264 14.90 17.49 -6.88
CA MET A 264 13.62 17.95 -6.39
C MET A 264 13.03 19.05 -7.26
N TYR A 265 11.72 18.99 -7.46
CA TYR A 265 10.91 20.04 -8.04
C TYR A 265 9.65 20.25 -7.18
N LYS A 266 9.35 21.51 -6.86
CA LYS A 266 8.24 21.92 -5.99
C LYS A 266 7.37 23.02 -6.64
N GLY A 267 7.19 22.96 -7.95
CA GLY A 267 6.48 24.01 -8.71
C GLY A 267 7.30 25.29 -8.87
N ILE A 268 6.58 26.41 -8.97
CA ILE A 268 7.12 27.76 -9.03
C ILE A 268 7.71 28.16 -7.67
N ARG A 269 8.97 28.59 -7.66
CA ARG A 269 9.69 29.01 -6.45
C ARG A 269 10.30 30.38 -6.65
N ASN A 270 10.20 31.24 -5.64
CA ASN A 270 10.89 32.52 -5.57
C ASN A 270 12.08 32.41 -4.60
N TRP A 271 13.28 32.65 -5.11
CA TRP A 271 14.54 32.57 -4.35
C TRP A 271 15.02 33.94 -3.83
N GLY A 272 14.21 34.99 -3.99
CA GLY A 272 14.51 36.33 -3.51
C GLY A 272 15.84 36.85 -4.06
N ILE A 273 16.74 37.28 -3.16
CA ILE A 273 18.05 37.82 -3.52
C ILE A 273 19.15 36.76 -3.67
N ILE A 274 18.86 35.48 -3.41
CA ILE A 274 19.85 34.40 -3.50
C ILE A 274 20.25 34.25 -4.97
N ARG A 275 21.56 34.32 -5.25
CA ARG A 275 22.11 34.09 -6.60
C ARG A 275 23.01 32.86 -6.65
N GLU A 276 23.53 32.43 -5.51
CA GLU A 276 24.45 31.30 -5.43
C GLU A 276 23.76 29.98 -5.80
N GLY A 277 24.42 29.20 -6.65
CA GLY A 277 23.90 27.94 -7.15
C GLY A 277 22.69 28.07 -8.09
N ILE A 278 22.27 29.29 -8.48
CA ILE A 278 21.14 29.50 -9.40
C ILE A 278 21.64 29.65 -10.84
N ARG A 279 20.98 28.92 -11.75
CA ARG A 279 21.18 28.97 -13.19
C ARG A 279 19.84 29.08 -13.88
N TYR A 280 19.73 29.92 -14.90
CA TYR A 280 18.54 29.98 -15.73
C TYR A 280 18.73 29.03 -16.92
N MET A 281 17.66 28.37 -17.33
CA MET A 281 17.68 27.44 -18.44
C MET A 281 16.49 27.71 -19.36
N ASP A 282 16.76 27.83 -20.65
CA ASP A 282 15.71 27.93 -21.66
C ASP A 282 15.21 26.56 -22.15
N GLU A 283 14.15 26.59 -22.94
CA GLU A 283 13.55 25.42 -23.60
C GLU A 283 14.55 24.54 -24.37
N LYS A 284 15.63 25.15 -24.87
CA LYS A 284 16.67 24.50 -25.66
C LYS A 284 17.86 24.06 -24.80
N GLY A 285 17.76 24.16 -23.48
CA GLY A 285 18.81 23.78 -22.53
C GLY A 285 19.95 24.79 -22.43
N LYS A 286 19.83 25.98 -23.03
CA LYS A 286 20.86 27.01 -22.92
C LYS A 286 20.85 27.56 -21.50
N VAL A 287 22.00 27.45 -20.84
CA VAL A 287 22.17 27.95 -19.48
C VAL A 287 22.58 29.42 -19.52
N ILE A 288 21.81 30.28 -18.87
CA ILE A 288 22.07 31.71 -18.71
C ILE A 288 22.49 31.98 -17.26
N PRO A 289 23.62 32.68 -17.02
CA PRO A 289 24.06 33.04 -15.67
C PRO A 289 23.04 33.92 -14.93
N SER A 290 22.94 33.74 -13.61
CA SER A 290 21.92 34.41 -12.77
C SER A 290 22.02 35.95 -12.70
N ILE A 291 23.19 36.50 -13.02
CA ILE A 291 23.48 37.94 -12.97
C ILE A 291 22.62 38.74 -13.98
N SER A 292 22.08 38.07 -15.00
CA SER A 292 21.40 38.73 -16.13
C SER A 292 19.87 38.78 -16.02
N ALA A 293 19.25 38.23 -14.98
CA ALA A 293 17.79 38.08 -14.88
C ALA A 293 17.16 38.93 -13.76
N PRO A 294 16.10 39.71 -14.06
CA PRO A 294 15.48 40.65 -13.12
C PRO A 294 14.69 40.00 -11.98
N GLY A 295 14.31 38.71 -12.07
CA GLY A 295 13.61 37.98 -11.01
C GLY A 295 14.10 36.54 -10.84
N ASN A 296 14.40 36.12 -9.60
CA ASN A 296 14.77 34.74 -9.24
C ASN A 296 13.53 33.89 -8.93
N SER A 297 12.54 33.91 -9.81
CA SER A 297 11.30 33.15 -9.63
C SER A 297 10.96 32.33 -10.86
N GLY A 298 10.48 31.11 -10.65
CA GLY A 298 10.00 30.24 -11.72
C GLY A 298 10.02 28.76 -11.34
N PRO A 299 9.57 27.89 -12.24
CA PRO A 299 9.68 26.44 -12.12
C PRO A 299 11.14 26.07 -11.87
N THR A 300 11.42 25.45 -10.72
CA THR A 300 12.80 25.22 -10.28
C THR A 300 13.09 23.74 -10.04
N ILE A 301 14.11 23.23 -10.71
CA ILE A 301 14.71 21.92 -10.38
C ILE A 301 15.95 22.15 -9.52
N SER A 302 15.99 21.50 -8.36
CA SER A 302 17.13 21.52 -7.44
C SER A 302 17.83 20.18 -7.46
N LEU A 303 19.13 20.19 -7.72
CA LEU A 303 20.05 19.10 -7.42
C LEU A 303 20.71 19.38 -6.08
N TYR A 304 20.81 18.38 -5.20
CA TYR A 304 21.40 18.56 -3.88
C TYR A 304 21.87 17.24 -3.27
N VAL A 305 22.59 17.36 -2.15
CA VAL A 305 23.00 16.24 -1.29
C VAL A 305 22.08 16.23 -0.06
N PRO A 306 21.22 15.21 0.11
CA PRO A 306 20.28 15.17 1.24
C PRO A 306 20.98 15.28 2.59
N GLY A 307 20.52 16.20 3.44
CA GLY A 307 21.03 16.41 4.80
C GLY A 307 22.36 17.16 4.88
N LYS A 308 22.86 17.71 3.77
CA LYS A 308 24.08 18.53 3.69
C LYS A 308 23.84 19.87 3.00
N GLU A 309 22.60 20.33 2.90
CA GLU A 309 22.21 21.54 2.18
C GLU A 309 22.83 22.83 2.77
N ASP A 310 23.14 22.81 4.08
CA ASP A 310 23.83 23.90 4.78
C ASP A 310 25.35 23.91 4.54
N MET A 311 25.92 22.81 4.05
CA MET A 311 27.36 22.63 3.80
C MET A 311 27.70 22.63 2.31
N ILE A 312 26.79 22.14 1.47
CA ILE A 312 26.96 21.99 0.04
C ILE A 312 25.82 22.74 -0.66
N THR A 313 26.15 23.86 -1.29
CA THR A 313 25.17 24.70 -2.00
C THR A 313 24.47 23.89 -3.12
N PRO A 314 23.13 23.75 -3.06
CA PRO A 314 22.36 23.10 -4.12
C PRO A 314 22.50 23.81 -5.48
N GLN A 315 22.54 23.03 -6.57
CA GLN A 315 22.44 23.59 -7.92
C GLN A 315 20.98 23.65 -8.34
N ARG A 316 20.50 24.86 -8.63
CA ARG A 316 19.11 25.18 -8.91
C ARG A 316 19.00 25.71 -10.32
N TYR A 317 18.17 25.06 -11.12
CA TYR A 317 17.87 25.42 -12.50
C TYR A 317 16.47 26.02 -12.52
N ILE A 318 16.35 27.28 -12.94
CA ILE A 318 15.08 27.99 -13.09
C ILE A 318 14.74 28.02 -14.58
N TYR A 319 13.53 27.60 -14.93
CA TYR A 319 13.03 27.65 -16.30
C TYR A 319 12.74 29.10 -16.75
N ASN A 320 13.12 29.47 -17.98
CA ASN A 320 12.93 30.80 -18.57
C ASN A 320 12.75 30.71 -20.10
N PRO A 321 11.71 31.29 -20.74
CA PRO A 321 10.71 32.21 -20.21
C PRO A 321 9.71 31.52 -19.28
N PHE A 322 9.37 32.21 -18.20
CA PHE A 322 8.25 31.88 -17.34
C PHE A 322 7.15 32.91 -17.63
N PHE A 323 5.91 32.47 -17.85
CA PHE A 323 4.80 33.39 -18.09
C PHE A 323 4.48 34.12 -16.79
N HIS A 324 4.75 35.42 -16.75
CA HIS A 324 4.14 36.31 -15.77
C HIS A 324 2.72 36.60 -16.26
N GLU A 325 1.69 36.13 -15.57
CA GLU A 325 0.39 36.80 -15.68
C GLU A 325 0.61 38.23 -15.16
N GLU A 326 0.32 39.22 -16.02
CA GLU A 326 0.36 40.65 -15.68
C GLU A 326 -0.71 41.03 -14.66
#